data_AF-A0A7S0FS78-F1
#
_entry.id   AF-A0A7S0FS78-F1
#
_cell.length_a   1.000
_cell.length_b   1.000
_cell.length_c   1.000
_cell.angle_alpha   90.00
_cell.angle_beta   90.00
_cell.angle_gamma   90.00
#
_symmetry.space_group_name_H-M   'P 1'
#
loop_
_entity.id
_entity.type
_entity.pdbx_description
1 polymer ?
#
loop_
_entity_poly.entity_id
_entity_poly.type
_entity_poly.pdbx_seq_one_letter_code
_entity_poly.pdbx_strand_id
1 'polypeptide(L)'
;YELSGDYQGPFTTPVLFDKKLNRIVNNESTEILRMLNVDFNDHAKNAVLNLYPEDKEAELTKLNETSIYPKINNGVYRSGFARSQSAYETAVNEVFETLEEMEHRLSNQ
;
A
#
# COMPACT_ATOMS: atom_id res chain seq x y z
N TYR A 1 8.19 17.97 -5.89
CA TYR A 1 7.30 18.68 -6.81
C TYR A 1 7.92 19.97 -7.30
N GLU A 2 8.02 21.04 -6.50
CA GLU A 2 8.68 22.30 -6.94
C GLU A 2 10.13 22.07 -7.41
N LEU A 3 10.96 21.43 -6.59
CA LEU A 3 12.36 21.12 -6.94
C LEU A 3 12.50 20.18 -8.15
N SER A 4 11.49 19.35 -8.43
CA SER A 4 11.49 18.44 -9.57
C SER A 4 10.91 19.03 -10.85
N GLY A 5 10.37 20.26 -10.79
CA GLY A 5 9.62 20.85 -11.89
C GLY A 5 8.31 20.12 -12.22
N ASP A 6 7.87 19.22 -11.34
CA ASP A 6 6.64 18.45 -11.54
C ASP A 6 5.48 19.17 -10.84
N TYR A 7 4.73 19.90 -11.65
CA TYR A 7 3.59 20.72 -11.24
C TYR A 7 2.24 20.12 -11.69
N GLN A 8 2.27 18.96 -12.34
CA GLN A 8 1.06 18.29 -12.77
C GLN A 8 0.65 17.34 -11.64
N GLY A 9 -0.39 17.71 -10.90
CA GLY A 9 -0.92 16.87 -9.83
C GLY A 9 -1.39 15.49 -10.33
N PRO A 10 -1.71 14.55 -9.43
CA PRO A 10 -1.87 14.75 -7.99
C PRO A 10 -0.54 14.77 -7.22
N PHE A 11 -0.47 15.66 -6.23
CA PHE A 11 0.65 15.71 -5.28
C PHE A 11 0.40 14.69 -4.17
N THR A 12 1.01 13.53 -4.28
CA THR A 12 0.81 12.41 -3.38
C THR A 12 2.02 12.21 -2.48
N THR A 13 1.81 11.51 -1.37
CA THR A 13 2.88 10.93 -0.57
C THR A 13 2.69 9.41 -0.54
N PRO A 14 3.77 8.62 -0.40
CA PRO A 14 5.18 9.02 -0.27
C PRO A 14 5.82 9.47 -1.61
N VAL A 15 7.00 10.10 -1.53
CA VAL A 15 7.85 10.46 -2.68
C VAL A 15 9.27 9.97 -2.45
N LEU A 16 9.78 9.13 -3.34
CA LEU A 16 11.20 8.80 -3.43
C LEU A 16 11.88 9.85 -4.32
N PHE A 17 12.77 10.65 -3.73
CA PHE A 17 13.37 11.82 -4.38
C PHE A 17 14.89 11.68 -4.53
N ASP A 18 15.39 11.94 -5.75
CA ASP A 18 16.81 12.01 -6.04
C ASP A 18 17.33 13.43 -5.77
N LYS A 19 18.11 13.57 -4.71
CA LYS A 19 18.72 14.84 -4.29
C LYS A 19 19.87 15.32 -5.19
N LYS A 20 20.47 14.44 -6.01
CA LYS A 20 21.57 14.83 -6.90
C LYS A 20 21.03 15.42 -8.20
N LEU A 21 20.00 14.80 -8.76
CA LEU A 21 19.37 15.22 -10.01
C LEU A 21 18.12 16.08 -9.81
N ASN A 22 17.72 16.31 -8.55
CA ASN A 22 16.53 17.05 -8.18
C ASN A 22 15.28 16.55 -8.93
N ARG A 23 14.99 15.25 -8.86
CA ARG A 23 13.82 14.66 -9.54
C ARG A 23 13.10 13.65 -8.68
N ILE A 24 11.81 13.49 -8.92
CA ILE A 24 11.02 12.41 -8.33
C ILE A 24 11.42 11.12 -9.07
N VAL A 25 11.85 10.11 -8.31
CA VAL A 25 12.18 8.78 -8.83
C VAL A 25 10.91 7.94 -8.90
N ASN A 26 10.11 7.95 -7.83
CA ASN A 26 8.88 7.19 -7.74
C ASN A 26 7.94 7.84 -6.69
N ASN A 27 6.63 7.77 -6.92
CA ASN A 27 5.56 8.18 -5.99
C ASN A 27 4.48 7.10 -5.80
N GLU A 28 4.70 5.89 -6.30
CA GLU A 28 3.89 4.70 -6.05
C GLU A 28 4.45 3.94 -4.84
N SER A 29 3.70 3.96 -3.75
CA SER A 29 4.13 3.40 -2.46
C SER A 29 4.50 1.91 -2.54
N THR A 30 3.76 1.11 -3.32
CA THR A 30 3.98 -0.34 -3.41
C THR A 30 5.30 -0.66 -4.11
N GLU A 31 5.64 0.10 -5.15
CA GLU A 31 6.91 -0.04 -5.85
C GLU A 31 8.08 0.44 -4.99
N ILE A 32 7.92 1.55 -4.28
CA ILE A 32 8.92 2.05 -3.33
C ILE A 32 9.23 1.00 -2.26
N LEU A 33 8.22 0.33 -1.70
CA LEU A 33 8.41 -0.74 -0.72
C LEU A 33 9.23 -1.90 -1.30
N ARG A 34 8.96 -2.31 -2.56
CA ARG A 34 9.73 -3.37 -3.24
C ARG A 34 11.19 -2.97 -3.46
N MET A 35 11.45 -1.74 -3.90
CA MET A 35 12.82 -1.22 -4.05
C MET A 35 13.56 -1.26 -2.72
N LEU A 36 12.95 -0.74 -1.65
CA LEU A 36 13.56 -0.69 -0.32
C LEU A 36 13.79 -2.08 0.30
N ASN A 37 13.01 -3.09 -0.10
CA ASN A 37 13.12 -4.45 0.42
C ASN A 37 14.39 -5.18 -0.04
N VAL A 38 14.96 -4.83 -1.21
CA VAL A 38 16.11 -5.58 -1.78
C VAL A 38 17.27 -4.70 -2.26
N ASP A 39 17.00 -3.52 -2.83
CA ASP A 39 18.02 -2.75 -3.57
C ASP A 39 19.08 -2.11 -2.67
N PHE A 40 18.81 -2.03 -1.36
CA PHE A 40 19.68 -1.36 -0.37
C PHE A 40 20.23 -2.32 0.69
N ASN A 41 20.20 -3.64 0.45
CA ASN A 41 20.64 -4.64 1.43
C ASN A 41 22.10 -4.46 1.87
N ASP A 42 23.00 -4.00 1.00
CA ASP A 42 24.41 -3.70 1.33
C ASP A 42 24.57 -2.58 2.38
N HIS A 43 23.52 -1.79 2.60
CA HIS A 43 23.47 -0.70 3.57
C HIS A 43 22.51 -0.97 4.74
N ALA A 44 21.77 -2.07 4.70
CA ALA A 44 20.76 -2.40 5.68
C ALA A 44 21.36 -3.02 6.96
N LYS A 45 20.81 -2.67 8.12
CA LYS A 45 21.16 -3.33 9.40
C LYS A 45 20.73 -4.80 9.42
N ASN A 46 19.68 -5.14 8.67
CA ASN A 46 19.07 -6.47 8.61
C ASN A 46 19.04 -6.97 7.15
N ALA A 47 20.20 -7.05 6.48
CA ALA A 47 20.32 -7.38 5.06
C ALA A 47 19.76 -8.76 4.66
N VAL A 48 19.52 -9.66 5.63
CA VAL A 48 18.95 -10.99 5.41
C VAL A 48 17.42 -11.01 5.42
N LEU A 49 16.77 -9.92 5.85
CA LEU A 49 15.32 -9.84 5.95
C LEU A 49 14.72 -9.59 4.57
N ASN A 50 13.85 -10.49 4.12
CA ASN A 50 13.04 -10.29 2.92
C ASN A 50 11.56 -10.31 3.30
N LEU A 51 10.91 -9.15 3.21
CA LEU A 51 9.48 -8.97 3.51
C LEU A 51 8.56 -9.36 2.35
N TYR A 52 9.13 -9.64 1.18
CA TYR A 52 8.40 -10.01 -0.02
C TYR A 52 9.13 -11.15 -0.77
N PRO A 53 9.20 -12.35 -0.18
CA PRO A 53 9.90 -13.47 -0.78
C PRO A 53 9.11 -14.07 -1.96
N GLU A 54 9.82 -14.55 -2.98
CA GLU A 54 9.25 -15.01 -4.26
C GLU A 54 8.24 -16.16 -4.08
N ASP A 55 8.47 -17.05 -3.12
CA ASP A 55 7.58 -18.19 -2.83
C ASP A 55 6.21 -17.76 -2.27
N LYS A 56 6.11 -16.53 -1.77
CA LYS A 56 4.88 -15.93 -1.23
C LYS A 56 4.29 -14.83 -2.11
N GLU A 57 4.99 -14.40 -3.15
CA GLU A 57 4.59 -13.25 -3.97
C GLU A 57 3.16 -13.38 -4.52
N ALA A 58 2.79 -14.54 -5.06
CA ALA A 58 1.46 -14.75 -5.62
C ALA A 58 0.36 -14.69 -4.55
N GLU A 59 0.62 -15.24 -3.37
CA GLU A 59 -0.31 -15.22 -2.24
C GLU A 59 -0.50 -13.80 -1.69
N LEU A 60 0.61 -13.08 -1.48
CA LEU A 60 0.62 -11.71 -0.97
C LEU A 60 -0.05 -10.75 -1.95
N THR A 61 0.27 -10.86 -3.24
CA THR A 61 -0.35 -10.05 -4.30
C THR A 61 -1.86 -10.25 -4.32
N LYS A 62 -2.31 -11.52 -4.36
CA LYS A 62 -3.74 -11.83 -4.37
C LYS A 62 -4.44 -11.26 -3.13
N LEU A 63 -3.90 -11.50 -1.93
CA LEU A 63 -4.49 -11.01 -0.69
C LEU A 63 -4.61 -9.48 -0.66
N ASN A 64 -3.56 -8.80 -1.10
CA ASN A 64 -3.52 -7.34 -1.12
C ASN A 64 -4.53 -6.78 -2.13
N GLU A 65 -4.54 -7.29 -3.36
CA GLU A 65 -5.37 -6.80 -4.47
C GLU A 65 -6.85 -7.10 -4.29
N THR A 66 -7.22 -8.26 -3.71
CA THR A 66 -8.63 -8.65 -3.61
C THR A 66 -9.31 -8.23 -2.30
N SER A 67 -8.52 -8.05 -1.23
CA SER A 67 -9.08 -7.89 0.12
C SER A 67 -8.48 -6.68 0.85
N ILE A 68 -7.20 -6.72 1.22
CA ILE A 68 -6.63 -5.72 2.13
C ILE A 68 -6.73 -4.30 1.56
N TYR A 69 -6.28 -4.10 0.31
CA TYR A 69 -6.30 -2.77 -0.27
C TYR A 69 -7.72 -2.26 -0.57
N PRO A 70 -8.55 -2.92 -1.39
CA PRO A 70 -9.84 -2.37 -1.77
C PRO A 70 -10.87 -2.33 -0.63
N LYS A 71 -10.86 -3.33 0.26
CA LYS A 71 -11.91 -3.51 1.27
C LYS A 71 -11.55 -2.98 2.64
N ILE A 72 -10.27 -2.90 3.01
CA ILE A 72 -9.84 -2.34 4.30
C ILE A 72 -9.21 -0.97 4.07
N ASN A 73 -8.05 -0.91 3.42
CA ASN A 73 -7.26 0.33 3.32
C ASN A 73 -8.04 1.44 2.61
N ASN A 74 -8.62 1.14 1.44
CA ASN A 74 -9.50 2.06 0.71
C ASN A 74 -10.94 2.01 1.23
N GLY A 75 -11.38 0.88 1.79
CA GLY A 75 -12.73 0.69 2.32
C GLY A 75 -13.08 1.72 3.40
N VAL A 76 -12.18 1.97 4.35
CA VAL A 76 -12.41 2.99 5.40
C VAL A 76 -12.53 4.40 4.83
N TYR A 77 -11.78 4.74 3.78
CA TYR A 77 -11.92 6.03 3.08
C TYR A 77 -13.25 6.12 2.34
N ARG A 78 -13.66 5.05 1.66
CA ARG A 78 -14.97 4.97 0.99
C ARG A 78 -16.12 5.14 1.96
N SER A 79 -16.06 4.52 3.13
CA SER A 79 -17.05 4.73 4.19
C SER A 79 -17.01 6.17 4.70
N GLY A 80 -15.83 6.69 5.05
CA GLY A 80 -15.68 8.02 5.62
C GLY A 80 -16.06 9.17 4.68
N PHE A 81 -15.88 8.99 3.37
CA PHE A 81 -16.21 9.99 2.34
C PHE A 81 -17.53 9.72 1.62
N ALA A 82 -18.31 8.73 2.06
CA ALA A 82 -19.61 8.44 1.48
C ALA A 82 -20.54 9.66 1.54
N ARG A 83 -21.23 9.93 0.43
CA ARG A 83 -22.20 11.05 0.32
C ARG A 83 -23.66 10.61 0.40
N SER A 84 -23.90 9.32 0.60
CA SER A 84 -25.22 8.74 0.82
C SER A 84 -25.15 7.63 1.87
N GLN A 85 -26.26 7.42 2.57
CA GLN A 85 -26.40 6.36 3.56
C GLN A 85 -26.12 4.98 2.94
N SER A 86 -26.68 4.71 1.75
CA SER A 86 -26.47 3.43 1.06
C SER A 86 -25.01 3.16 0.69
N ALA A 87 -24.26 4.19 0.27
CA ALA A 87 -22.84 4.06 -0.04
C ALA A 87 -22.01 3.82 1.22
N TYR A 88 -22.35 4.52 2.32
CA TYR A 88 -21.74 4.29 3.63
C TYR A 88 -21.97 2.86 4.12
N GLU A 89 -23.23 2.41 4.15
CA GLU A 89 -23.63 1.08 4.60
C GLU A 89 -22.94 -0.03 3.80
N THR A 90 -22.89 0.12 2.47
CA THR A 90 -22.18 -0.84 1.61
C THR A 90 -20.70 -0.91 1.95
N ALA A 91 -20.03 0.24 2.06
CA ALA A 91 -18.59 0.28 2.29
C ALA A 91 -18.22 -0.17 3.71
N VAL A 92 -18.98 0.24 4.73
CA VAL A 92 -18.69 -0.11 6.13
C VAL A 92 -18.96 -1.59 6.39
N ASN A 93 -20.01 -2.18 5.82
CA ASN A 93 -20.27 -3.61 5.94
C ASN A 93 -19.14 -4.42 5.29
N GLU A 94 -18.69 -4.03 4.09
CA GLU A 94 -17.56 -4.70 3.41
C GLU A 94 -16.26 -4.64 4.22
N VAL A 95 -15.99 -3.52 4.92
CA VAL A 95 -14.84 -3.42 5.85
C VAL A 95 -14.97 -4.46 6.96
N PHE A 96 -16.11 -4.52 7.67
CA PHE A 96 -16.30 -5.42 8.80
C PHE A 96 -16.32 -6.91 8.39
N GLU A 97 -16.96 -7.25 7.27
CA GLU A 97 -16.93 -8.60 6.71
C GLU A 97 -15.48 -9.03 6.42
N THR A 98 -14.68 -8.15 5.81
CA THR A 98 -13.27 -8.46 5.52
C THR A 98 -12.44 -8.58 6.79
N LEU A 99 -12.69 -7.75 7.81
CA LEU A 99 -11.99 -7.85 9.10
C LEU A 99 -12.30 -9.19 9.80
N GLU A 100 -13.53 -9.69 9.71
CA GLU A 100 -13.91 -11.00 10.22
C GLU A 100 -13.22 -12.14 9.46
N GLU A 101 -13.13 -12.06 8.13
CA GLU A 101 -12.33 -12.99 7.32
C GLU A 101 -10.85 -13.01 7.74
N MET A 102 -10.27 -11.82 8.00
CA MET A 102 -8.87 -11.70 8.42
C MET A 102 -8.66 -12.25 9.84
N GLU A 103 -9.58 -12.01 10.76
CA GLU A 103 -9.54 -12.58 12.12
C GLU A 103 -9.55 -14.11 12.06
N HIS A 104 -10.45 -14.70 11.26
CA HIS A 104 -10.49 -16.15 11.11
C HIS A 104 -9.19 -16.70 10.53
N ARG A 105 -8.62 -16.02 9.52
CA ARG A 105 -7.33 -16.40 8.94
C ARG A 105 -6.19 -16.32 9.95
N LEU A 106 -6.11 -15.25 10.74
CA LEU A 106 -5.04 -15.01 11.71
C LEU A 106 -5.14 -15.91 12.94
N SER A 107 -6.35 -16.32 13.33
CA SER A 107 -6.56 -17.25 14.46
C SER A 107 -5.95 -18.65 14.26
N ASN A 108 -5.56 -19.00 13.02
CA ASN A 108 -5.01 -20.30 12.66
C ASN A 108 -3.52 -20.24 12.22
N GLN A 109 -2.81 -19.14 12.52
CA GLN A 109 -1.38 -18.97 12.20
C GLN A 109 -0.46 -19.29 13.38
#